data_AF-A0A9D5FS60-F1
#
_entry.id   AF-A0A9D5FS60-F1
#
_cell.length_a   1.000
_cell.length_b   1.000
_cell.length_c   1.000
_cell.angle_alpha   90.00
_cell.angle_beta   90.00
_cell.angle_gamma   90.00
#
_symmetry.space_group_name_H-M   'P 1'
#
loop_
_entity.id
_entity.type
_entity.pdbx_description
1 polymer ?
#
loop_
_entity_poly.entity_id
_entity_poly.type
_entity_poly.pdbx_seq_one_letter_code
_entity_poly.pdbx_strand_id
1 'polypeptide(L)'
;MRLLFILHRGLVEIRLLAGACRNKQVSDLADALELIPGLLKDWHDGDMEQVRSLLKTYQDKYPVGGFDFLARLGERNPLEF
;
A
#
# COMPACT_ATOMS: atom_id res chain seq x y z
N MET A 1 2.06 12.25 -5.48
CA MET A 1 1.08 12.35 -4.37
C MET A 1 0.42 11.00 -4.02
N ARG A 2 -0.14 10.24 -4.97
CA ARG A 2 -0.83 8.97 -4.66
C ARG A 2 0.05 7.90 -3.99
N LEU A 3 1.26 7.68 -4.49
CA LEU A 3 2.20 6.71 -3.90
C LEU A 3 2.63 7.09 -2.48
N LEU A 4 2.86 8.38 -2.23
CA LEU A 4 3.16 8.89 -0.89
C LEU A 4 1.98 8.67 0.07
N PHE A 5 0.75 8.84 -0.41
CA PHE A 5 -0.45 8.55 0.36
C PHE A 5 -0.56 7.05 0.67
N ILE A 6 -0.29 6.17 -0.31
CA ILE A 6 -0.26 4.71 -0.11
C ILE A 6 0.79 4.33 0.94
N LEU A 7 2.01 4.87 0.83
CA LEU A 7 3.06 4.67 1.83
C LEU A 7 2.62 5.14 3.21
N HIS A 8 2.04 6.34 3.32
CA HIS A 8 1.52 6.86 4.59
C HIS A 8 0.49 5.92 5.20
N ARG A 9 -0.52 5.47 4.43
CA ARG A 9 -1.55 4.55 4.92
C ARG A 9 -0.99 3.17 5.26
N GLY A 10 -0.04 2.68 4.47
CA GLY A 10 0.67 1.44 4.73
C GLY A 10 1.41 1.48 6.07
N LEU A 11 2.12 2.57 6.35
CA LEU A 11 2.79 2.77 7.65
C LEU A 11 1.80 2.85 8.82
N VAL A 12 0.65 3.50 8.64
CA VAL A 12 -0.42 3.53 9.65
C VAL A 12 -0.94 2.12 9.93
N GLU A 13 -1.18 1.30 8.90
CA GLU A 13 -1.65 -0.08 9.06
C GLU A 13 -0.60 -0.97 9.71
N ILE A 14 0.68 -0.86 9.31
CA ILE A 14 1.80 -1.55 9.98
C ILE A 14 1.80 -1.29 11.49
N ARG A 15 1.61 -0.03 11.91
CA ARG A 15 1.55 0.32 13.33
C ARG A 15 0.38 -0.36 14.05
N LEU A 16 -0.81 -0.38 13.44
CA LEU A 16 -1.99 -1.04 13.99
C LEU A 16 -1.81 -2.55 14.10
N LEU A 17 -1.26 -3.18 13.06
CA LEU A 17 -0.98 -4.61 13.00
C LEU A 17 0.07 -5.02 14.03
N ALA A 18 1.12 -4.22 14.21
CA ALA A 18 2.14 -4.45 15.24
C ALA A 18 1.53 -4.42 16.64
N GLY A 19 0.65 -3.45 16.94
CA GLY A 19 -0.07 -3.36 18.21
C GLY A 19 -1.01 -4.55 18.47
N ALA A 20 -1.51 -5.18 17.40
CA ALA A 20 -2.34 -6.39 17.46
C ALA A 20 -1.54 -7.70 17.37
N CYS A 21 -0.20 -7.66 17.45
CA CYS A 21 0.70 -8.80 17.32
C CYS A 21 0.54 -9.60 16.01
N ARG A 22 0.11 -8.95 14.92
CA ARG A 22 -0.08 -9.55 13.59
C ARG A 22 1.22 -9.54 12.77
N ASN A 23 2.30 -10.05 13.34
CA ASN A 23 3.67 -9.90 12.80
C ASN A 23 3.83 -10.38 11.35
N LYS A 24 3.16 -11.47 10.97
CA LYS A 24 3.20 -11.96 9.58
C LYS A 24 2.59 -10.96 8.60
N GLN A 25 1.46 -10.36 8.96
CA GLN A 25 0.79 -9.36 8.13
C GLN A 25 1.59 -8.06 8.07
N VAL A 26 2.32 -7.71 9.13
CA VAL A 26 3.29 -6.59 9.12
C VAL A 26 4.37 -6.83 8.06
N SER A 27 5.00 -8.01 8.07
CA SER A 27 6.03 -8.35 7.07
C SER A 27 5.47 -8.34 5.66
N ASP A 28 4.33 -9.01 5.43
CA ASP A 28 3.70 -9.06 4.11
C ASP A 28 3.30 -7.66 3.57
N LEU A 29 2.85 -6.77 4.45
CA LEU A 29 2.56 -5.38 4.06
C LEU A 29 3.83 -4.58 3.78
N ALA A 30 4.88 -4.76 4.58
CA ALA A 30 6.16 -4.09 4.35
C ALA A 30 6.76 -4.49 2.99
N ASP A 31 6.74 -5.78 2.66
CA ASP A 31 7.21 -6.31 1.37
C ASP A 31 6.40 -5.72 0.20
N ALA A 32 5.08 -5.61 0.35
CA ALA A 32 4.23 -5.02 -0.69
C ALA A 32 4.52 -3.52 -0.95
N LEU A 33 5.04 -2.80 0.05
CA LEU A 33 5.34 -1.37 -0.02
C LEU A 33 6.80 -1.07 -0.41
N GLU A 34 7.70 -2.05 -0.31
CA GLU A 34 9.16 -1.90 -0.45
C GLU A 34 9.58 -1.24 -1.77
N LEU A 35 8.86 -1.53 -2.85
CA LEU A 35 9.19 -1.01 -4.19
C LEU A 35 8.74 0.44 -4.38
N ILE A 36 7.75 0.92 -3.62
CA ILE A 36 7.13 2.24 -3.83
C ILE A 36 8.13 3.41 -3.71
N PRO A 37 9.07 3.43 -2.74
CA PRO A 37 10.11 4.46 -2.68
C PRO A 37 11.00 4.52 -3.92
N GLY A 38 11.33 3.38 -4.54
CA GLY A 38 12.07 3.33 -5.80
C GLY A 38 11.29 3.96 -6.94
N LEU A 39 9.99 3.65 -7.03
CA LEU A 39 9.07 4.20 -8.04
C LEU A 39 8.82 5.70 -7.88
N LEU A 40 8.93 6.23 -6.65
CA LEU A 40 8.85 7.67 -6.41
C LEU A 40 10.04 8.44 -6.97
N LYS A 41 11.20 7.79 -7.10
CA LYS A 41 12.43 8.39 -7.61
C LYS A 41 12.45 8.40 -9.13
N ASP A 42 12.20 7.24 -9.74
CA ASP A 42 12.32 7.03 -11.18
C ASP A 42 11.06 6.29 -11.71
N TRP A 43 10.08 7.06 -12.18
CA TRP A 43 8.78 6.53 -12.64
C TRP A 43 8.80 6.17 -14.12
N HIS A 44 8.43 4.94 -14.46
CA HIS A 44 8.34 4.41 -15.81
C HIS A 44 6.92 3.95 -16.17
N ASP A 45 6.67 3.84 -17.48
CA ASP A 45 5.42 3.26 -17.98
C ASP A 45 5.31 1.79 -17.55
N GLY A 46 4.23 1.45 -16.84
CA GLY A 46 3.96 0.10 -16.32
C GLY A 46 4.13 -0.05 -14.80
N ASP A 47 4.85 0.86 -14.14
CA ASP A 47 5.11 0.81 -12.69
C ASP A 47 3.81 0.86 -11.88
N MET A 48 2.80 1.58 -12.37
CA MET A 48 1.48 1.64 -11.73
C MET A 48 0.78 0.28 -11.69
N GLU A 49 0.91 -0.53 -12.74
CA GLU A 49 0.32 -1.87 -12.76
C GLU A 49 1.04 -2.81 -11.81
N GLN A 50 2.37 -2.65 -11.67
CA GLN A 50 3.14 -3.41 -10.69
C GLN A 50 2.71 -3.09 -9.25
N VAL A 51 2.56 -1.80 -8.92
CA VAL A 51 2.04 -1.36 -7.61
C VAL A 51 0.63 -1.90 -7.38
N ARG A 52 -0.24 -1.81 -8.40
CA ARG A 52 -1.60 -2.34 -8.32
C ARG A 52 -1.60 -3.84 -8.05
N SER A 53 -0.76 -4.59 -8.75
CA SER A 53 -0.64 -6.04 -8.59
C SER A 53 -0.22 -6.43 -7.17
N LEU A 54 0.81 -5.77 -6.63
CA LEU A 54 1.32 -6.04 -5.28
C LEU A 54 0.29 -5.72 -4.18
N LEU A 55 -0.34 -4.55 -4.28
CA LEU A 55 -1.39 -4.14 -3.34
C LEU A 55 -2.60 -5.09 -3.42
N LYS A 56 -2.96 -5.53 -4.63
CA LYS A 56 -4.02 -6.52 -4.82
C LYS A 56 -3.65 -7.86 -4.17
N THR A 57 -2.44 -8.36 -4.38
CA THR A 57 -1.98 -9.61 -3.75
C THR A 57 -2.04 -9.53 -2.23
N TYR A 58 -1.64 -8.39 -1.65
CA TYR A 58 -1.76 -8.18 -0.21
C TYR A 58 -3.23 -8.20 0.25
N GLN A 59 -4.11 -7.44 -0.41
CA GLN A 59 -5.52 -7.35 -0.04
C GLN A 59 -6.30 -8.65 -0.24
N ASP A 60 -6.00 -9.41 -1.30
CA ASP A 60 -6.59 -10.73 -1.52
C ASP A 60 -6.22 -11.71 -0.40
N LYS A 61 -5.00 -11.58 0.16
CA LYS A 61 -4.52 -12.38 1.29
C LYS A 61 -5.15 -11.95 2.62
N TYR A 62 -5.51 -10.67 2.75
CA TYR A 62 -6.06 -10.06 3.96
C TYR A 62 -7.34 -9.25 3.68
N PRO A 63 -8.46 -9.93 3.33
CA PRO A 63 -9.67 -9.26 2.85
C PRO A 63 -10.45 -8.50 3.94
N VAL A 64 -10.13 -8.68 5.23
CA VAL A 64 -10.86 -8.09 6.34
C VAL A 64 -9.93 -7.24 7.19
N GLY A 65 -10.30 -5.98 7.42
CA GLY A 65 -9.68 -5.09 8.42
C GLY A 65 -8.47 -4.27 7.97
N GLY A 66 -8.09 -4.34 6.69
CA GLY A 66 -7.03 -3.50 6.09
C GLY A 66 -7.57 -2.26 5.39
N PHE A 67 -6.68 -1.33 5.00
CA PHE A 67 -7.07 -0.20 4.17
C PHE A 67 -7.38 -0.61 2.73
N ASP A 68 -8.31 0.11 2.11
CA ASP A 68 -8.62 -0.09 0.69
C ASP A 68 -7.60 0.63 -0.22
N PHE A 69 -6.43 0.02 -0.39
CA PHE A 69 -5.35 0.60 -1.18
C PHE A 69 -5.70 0.73 -2.66
N LEU A 70 -6.43 -0.23 -3.23
CA LEU A 70 -6.80 -0.22 -4.65
C LEU A 70 -7.83 0.85 -4.98
N ALA A 71 -8.86 1.03 -4.14
CA ALA A 71 -9.82 2.11 -4.33
C ALA A 71 -9.12 3.48 -4.32
N ARG A 72 -8.15 3.67 -3.42
CA ARG A 72 -7.41 4.93 -3.27
C ARG A 72 -6.34 5.16 -4.34
N LEU A 73 -5.81 4.11 -4.96
CA LEU A 73 -4.89 4.23 -6.10
C LEU A 73 -5.60 4.83 -7.34
N GLY A 74 -6.89 4.54 -7.50
CA GLY A 74 -7.74 5.05 -8.59
C GLY A 74 -8.24 6.49 -8.42
N GLU A 75 -8.26 7.02 -7.19
CA GLU A 75 -8.78 8.35 -6.91
C GLU A 75 -7.93 9.44 -7.55
N ARG A 76 -8.55 10.29 -8.39
CA ARG A 76 -7.83 11.31 -9.14
C ARG A 76 -7.14 12.31 -8.22
N ASN A 77 -7.70 12.51 -7.03
CA ASN A 77 -7.25 13.42 -5.99
C ASN A 77 -7.47 12.80 -4.58
N PRO A 78 -6.48 12.13 -3.97
CA PRO A 78 -6.65 11.43 -2.68
C PRO A 78 -6.62 12.38 -1.45
N LEU A 79 -6.66 13.70 -1.65
CA LEU A 79 -6.45 14.72 -0.61
C LEU A 79 -7.66 15.62 -0.34
N GLU A 80 -8.86 15.29 -0.85
CA GLU A 80 -10.07 15.98 -0.39
C GLU A 80 -10.42 15.45 1.01
N PHE A 81 -10.04 16.23 2.02
CA PHE A 81 -10.41 16.06 3.41
C PHE A 81 -11.87 16.46 3.65
#